data_AF-A0A7X5DGW5-F1
#
_entry.id   AF-A0A7X5DGW5-F1
#
_cell.length_a   1.000
_cell.length_b   1.000
_cell.length_c   1.000
_cell.angle_alpha   90.00
_cell.angle_beta   90.00
_cell.angle_gamma   90.00
#
_symmetry.space_group_name_H-M   'P 1'
#
loop_
_entity.id
_entity.type
_entity.pdbx_description
1 polymer ?
#
loop_
_entity_poly.entity_id
_entity_poly.type
_entity_poly.pdbx_seq_one_letter_code
_entity_poly.pdbx_strand_id
1 'polypeptide(L)'
;MRSGCSYDMTRPVAALGHKVQSGKVKGATCTEDGTVSGVCSVCGAEGASQVVPGTALGHSWGAWRIATAPTCTVSGVEERTCSRDGSHRETRVVRATGHAMGAWKTARAATCTVPGAEVRRCAHAGCSYTETRAVAAAGHAFGAYRSNGDAKVGVNGTETATCSKCGARTTRTAAGSALAPARG
;
A
#
# COMPACT_ATOMS: atom_id res chain seq x y z
N MET A 1 90.63 51.65 -5.53
CA MET A 1 89.78 51.57 -4.32
C MET A 1 88.71 52.64 -4.42
N ARG A 2 87.48 52.35 -3.97
CA ARG A 2 86.22 53.13 -4.05
C ARG A 2 85.40 52.80 -5.31
N SER A 3 84.72 51.65 -5.36
CA SER A 3 83.50 51.29 -4.60
C SER A 3 82.39 52.33 -4.80
N GLY A 4 81.80 52.34 -6.00
CA GLY A 4 80.53 53.00 -6.25
C GLY A 4 79.40 52.08 -5.80
N CYS A 5 79.06 52.13 -4.51
CA CYS A 5 77.91 51.42 -3.98
C CYS A 5 76.63 52.06 -4.53
N SER A 6 75.88 51.32 -5.33
CA SER A 6 74.47 51.60 -5.61
C SER A 6 73.67 51.24 -4.37
N TYR A 7 73.34 52.22 -3.53
CA TYR A 7 72.41 52.02 -2.44
C TYR A 7 71.01 52.42 -2.94
N ASP A 8 70.15 51.40 -3.05
CA ASP A 8 68.75 51.58 -3.41
C ASP A 8 68.01 52.15 -2.17
N MET A 9 67.70 53.44 -2.17
CA MET A 9 66.92 54.08 -1.11
C MET A 9 65.44 53.86 -1.36
N THR A 10 64.90 52.74 -0.87
CA THR A 10 63.45 52.56 -0.81
C THR A 10 62.88 53.35 0.37
N ARG A 11 62.11 54.39 0.06
CA ARG A 11 61.42 55.20 1.06
C ARG A 11 60.02 54.61 1.32
N PRO A 12 59.69 54.19 2.55
CA PRO A 12 58.37 53.65 2.83
C PRO A 12 57.32 54.74 2.59
N VAL A 13 56.40 54.47 1.67
CA VAL A 13 55.22 55.30 1.43
C VAL A 13 54.09 54.70 2.26
N ALA A 14 53.35 55.55 2.99
CA ALA A 14 52.20 55.09 3.75
C ALA A 14 51.18 54.42 2.81
N ALA A 15 50.68 53.24 3.19
CA ALA A 15 49.63 52.58 2.44
C ALA A 15 48.42 53.51 2.34
N LEU A 16 47.92 53.73 1.11
CA LEU A 16 46.77 54.60 0.82
C LEU A 16 45.45 54.14 1.48
N GLY A 17 45.45 52.95 2.09
CA GLY A 17 44.28 52.30 2.67
C GLY A 17 43.33 51.75 1.60
N HIS A 18 42.62 50.66 1.91
CA HIS A 18 41.62 50.11 1.01
C HIS A 18 40.31 50.92 1.12
N LYS A 19 39.94 51.65 0.07
CA LYS A 19 38.59 52.21 -0.09
C LYS A 19 37.70 51.16 -0.74
N VAL A 20 36.98 50.40 0.09
CA VAL A 20 36.12 49.29 -0.36
C VAL A 20 34.79 49.84 -0.89
N GLN A 21 34.40 49.39 -2.09
CA GLN A 21 33.10 49.60 -2.71
C GLN A 21 32.41 48.26 -2.97
N SER A 22 31.12 48.29 -3.33
CA SER A 22 30.33 47.10 -3.68
C SER A 22 31.00 46.30 -4.80
N GLY A 23 31.28 45.02 -4.55
CA GLY A 23 31.87 44.10 -5.52
C GLY A 23 30.86 43.09 -6.06
N LYS A 24 31.28 41.83 -6.23
CA LYS A 24 30.43 40.77 -6.82
C LYS A 24 29.40 40.27 -5.82
N VAL A 25 28.21 39.95 -6.33
CA VAL A 25 27.16 39.26 -5.59
C VAL A 25 26.94 37.89 -6.23
N LYS A 26 27.09 36.82 -5.45
CA LYS A 26 26.64 35.47 -5.82
C LYS A 26 25.32 35.22 -5.11
N GLY A 27 24.25 34.99 -5.88
CA GLY A 27 22.92 34.72 -5.33
C GLY A 27 22.89 33.45 -4.48
N ALA A 28 22.00 33.43 -3.49
CA ALA A 28 21.73 32.25 -2.66
C ALA A 28 21.09 31.12 -3.48
N THR A 29 21.24 29.88 -3.01
CA THR A 29 20.63 28.68 -3.60
C THR A 29 19.58 28.10 -2.64
N CYS A 30 19.07 26.88 -2.92
CA CYS A 30 18.14 26.21 -2.02
C CYS A 30 18.78 25.89 -0.65
N THR A 31 20.08 25.59 -0.62
CA THR A 31 20.78 25.06 0.55
C THR A 31 21.97 25.92 0.99
N GLU A 32 22.45 26.82 0.14
CA GLU A 32 23.58 27.70 0.42
C GLU A 32 23.13 29.16 0.48
N ASP A 33 23.65 29.87 1.46
CA ASP A 33 23.57 31.33 1.55
C ASP A 33 24.31 32.01 0.38
N GLY A 34 23.86 33.20 0.01
CA GLY A 34 24.54 34.04 -0.98
C GLY A 34 25.83 34.64 -0.43
N THR A 35 26.69 35.11 -1.33
CA THR A 35 27.94 35.76 -0.96
C THR A 35 28.08 37.13 -1.61
N VAL A 36 28.78 38.03 -0.92
CA VAL A 36 29.14 39.36 -1.42
C VAL A 36 30.64 39.58 -1.28
N SER A 37 31.27 40.25 -2.23
CA SER A 37 32.65 40.75 -2.11
C SER A 37 32.68 42.26 -2.25
N GLY A 38 33.74 42.89 -1.75
CA GLY A 38 34.04 44.29 -2.00
C GLY A 38 35.16 44.45 -3.03
N VAL A 39 35.22 45.59 -3.70
CA VAL A 39 36.33 45.94 -4.61
C VAL A 39 36.99 47.25 -4.15
N CYS A 40 38.31 47.31 -4.15
CA CYS A 40 39.03 48.53 -3.80
C CYS A 40 38.92 49.55 -4.95
N SER A 41 38.36 50.74 -4.69
CA SER A 41 38.20 51.79 -5.71
C SER A 41 39.51 52.42 -6.17
N VAL A 42 40.60 52.20 -5.41
CA VAL A 42 41.92 52.80 -5.68
C VAL A 42 42.79 51.91 -6.57
N CYS A 43 42.76 50.58 -6.35
CA CYS A 43 43.62 49.63 -7.07
C CYS A 43 42.86 48.49 -7.78
N GLY A 44 41.53 48.42 -7.65
CA GLY A 44 40.70 47.40 -8.30
C GLY A 44 40.78 46.00 -7.68
N ALA A 45 41.56 45.80 -6.62
CA ALA A 45 41.67 44.48 -5.97
C ALA A 45 40.32 44.04 -5.38
N GLU A 46 39.92 42.80 -5.70
CA GLU A 46 38.74 42.16 -5.11
C GLU A 46 39.07 41.64 -3.70
N GLY A 47 38.23 41.98 -2.73
CA GLY A 47 38.30 41.46 -1.37
C GLY A 47 37.74 40.04 -1.26
N ALA A 48 37.98 39.39 -0.13
CA ALA A 48 37.43 38.08 0.16
C ALA A 48 35.89 38.09 0.07
N SER A 49 35.32 37.01 -0.46
CA SER A 49 33.87 36.83 -0.48
C SER A 49 33.38 36.48 0.93
N GLN A 50 32.35 37.21 1.39
CA GLN A 50 31.72 37.02 2.68
C GLN A 50 30.32 36.41 2.48
N VAL A 51 30.02 35.37 3.26
CA VAL A 51 28.69 34.76 3.30
C VAL A 51 27.72 35.73 3.96
N VAL A 52 26.50 35.84 3.44
CA VAL A 52 25.41 36.59 4.05
C VAL A 52 24.47 35.59 4.74
N PRO A 53 24.58 35.37 6.07
CA PRO A 53 23.89 34.27 6.74
C PRO A 53 22.36 34.37 6.65
N GLY A 54 21.68 33.25 6.46
CA GLY A 54 20.21 33.16 6.45
C GLY A 54 19.55 33.64 5.15
N THR A 55 20.31 33.67 4.06
CA THR A 55 19.81 34.03 2.72
C THR A 55 19.47 32.81 1.85
N ALA A 56 19.80 31.60 2.29
CA ALA A 56 19.40 30.36 1.65
C ALA A 56 17.88 30.36 1.41
N LEU A 57 17.49 30.11 0.16
CA LEU A 57 16.11 30.29 -0.28
C LEU A 57 15.17 29.20 0.23
N GLY A 58 15.73 28.09 0.71
CA GLY A 58 14.99 26.86 0.97
C GLY A 58 14.45 26.23 -0.32
N HIS A 59 13.86 25.05 -0.17
CA HIS A 59 13.24 24.37 -1.29
C HIS A 59 11.84 24.93 -1.58
N SER A 60 11.58 25.20 -2.86
CA SER A 60 10.24 25.48 -3.37
C SER A 60 9.68 24.19 -3.96
N TRP A 61 9.13 23.34 -3.11
CA TRP A 61 8.64 22.03 -3.51
C TRP A 61 7.39 22.12 -4.41
N GLY A 62 7.43 21.40 -5.53
CA GLY A 62 6.25 21.16 -6.35
C GLY A 62 5.24 20.23 -5.66
N ALA A 63 4.10 20.03 -6.33
CA ALA A 63 3.10 19.09 -5.87
C ALA A 63 3.57 17.63 -6.08
N TRP A 64 3.20 16.75 -5.15
CA TRP A 64 3.47 15.31 -5.23
C TRP A 64 2.85 14.70 -6.50
N ARG A 65 3.55 13.74 -7.08
CA ARG A 65 3.12 12.96 -8.24
C ARG A 65 3.41 11.49 -8.00
N ILE A 66 2.52 10.61 -8.46
CA ILE A 66 2.75 9.16 -8.43
C ILE A 66 3.90 8.86 -9.40
N ALA A 67 5.05 8.46 -8.86
CA ALA A 67 6.18 7.96 -9.64
C ALA A 67 5.97 6.48 -9.99
N THR A 68 5.53 5.70 -9.00
CA THR A 68 5.15 4.28 -9.17
C THR A 68 3.81 4.06 -8.50
N ALA A 69 2.81 3.61 -9.25
CA ALA A 69 1.49 3.34 -8.68
C ALA A 69 1.54 2.13 -7.73
N PRO A 70 0.87 2.20 -6.56
CA PRO A 70 0.73 1.03 -5.69
C PRO A 70 -0.12 -0.06 -6.37
N THR A 71 0.16 -1.32 -6.04
CA THR A 71 -0.68 -2.47 -6.40
C THR A 71 -1.34 -3.05 -5.15
N CYS A 72 -2.06 -4.17 -5.28
CA CYS A 72 -2.69 -4.83 -4.13
C CYS A 72 -1.69 -5.24 -3.04
N THR A 73 -0.48 -5.64 -3.42
CA THR A 73 0.52 -6.20 -2.50
C THR A 73 1.83 -5.41 -2.47
N VAL A 74 2.07 -4.54 -3.45
CA VAL A 74 3.31 -3.76 -3.56
C VAL A 74 2.98 -2.29 -3.34
N SER A 75 3.69 -1.65 -2.40
CA SER A 75 3.61 -0.21 -2.18
C SER A 75 4.12 0.56 -3.39
N GLY A 76 3.52 1.72 -3.64
CA GLY A 76 3.94 2.68 -4.65
C GLY A 76 4.88 3.75 -4.08
N VAL A 77 5.24 4.69 -4.95
CA VAL A 77 6.10 5.82 -4.62
C VAL A 77 5.49 7.10 -5.19
N GLU A 78 5.44 8.14 -4.37
CA GLU A 78 5.25 9.51 -4.82
C GLU A 78 6.58 10.25 -4.82
N GLU A 79 6.76 11.13 -5.80
CA GLU A 79 7.90 12.03 -5.90
C GLU A 79 7.42 13.47 -6.07
N ARG A 80 8.20 14.42 -5.53
CA ARG A 80 8.11 15.84 -5.89
C ARG A 80 9.50 16.41 -6.14
N THR A 81 9.55 17.47 -6.94
CA THR A 81 10.79 18.14 -7.34
C THR A 81 10.74 19.60 -6.93
N CYS A 82 11.87 20.17 -6.53
CA CYS A 82 11.98 21.60 -6.26
C CYS A 82 11.91 22.38 -7.58
N SER A 83 11.07 23.42 -7.65
CA SER A 83 10.95 24.25 -8.86
C SER A 83 12.14 25.19 -9.08
N ARG A 84 12.93 25.47 -8.03
CA ARG A 84 14.16 26.28 -8.12
C ARG A 84 15.36 25.46 -8.58
N ASP A 85 15.37 24.16 -8.32
CA ASP A 85 16.47 23.26 -8.62
C ASP A 85 15.94 21.84 -8.85
N GLY A 86 15.96 21.41 -10.11
CA GLY A 86 15.45 20.11 -10.54
C GLY A 86 16.24 18.90 -10.05
N SER A 87 17.44 19.12 -9.48
CA SER A 87 18.24 18.07 -8.85
C SER A 87 17.71 17.68 -7.47
N HIS A 88 17.03 18.61 -6.78
CA HIS A 88 16.42 18.34 -5.49
C HIS A 88 15.08 17.62 -5.66
N ARG A 89 15.03 16.38 -5.17
CA ARG A 89 13.86 15.50 -5.21
C ARG A 89 13.58 14.94 -3.83
N GLU A 90 12.30 14.73 -3.55
CA GLU A 90 11.85 14.05 -2.35
C GLU A 90 10.89 12.95 -2.74
N THR A 91 11.01 11.80 -2.09
CA THR A 91 10.13 10.66 -2.32
C THR A 91 9.44 10.24 -1.03
N ARG A 92 8.26 9.63 -1.17
CA ARG A 92 7.57 8.99 -0.05
C ARG A 92 6.83 7.74 -0.50
N VAL A 93 6.63 6.83 0.44
CA VAL A 93 5.92 5.57 0.21
C VAL A 93 4.42 5.81 0.16
N VAL A 94 3.76 5.26 -0.87
CA VAL A 94 2.31 5.09 -0.92
C VAL A 94 2.01 3.64 -0.60
N ARG A 95 1.24 3.37 0.46
CA ARG A 95 0.95 1.99 0.87
C ARG A 95 0.24 1.21 -0.24
N ALA A 96 0.48 -0.10 -0.28
CA ALA A 96 -0.26 -1.02 -1.14
C ALA A 96 -1.79 -0.86 -0.93
N THR A 97 -2.57 -1.02 -2.00
CA THR A 97 -4.02 -0.78 -1.96
C THR A 97 -4.78 -1.88 -1.24
N GLY A 98 -4.17 -3.05 -1.04
CA GLY A 98 -4.85 -4.25 -0.59
C GLY A 98 -5.73 -4.88 -1.67
N HIS A 99 -6.34 -6.01 -1.34
CA HIS A 99 -7.29 -6.68 -2.22
C HIS A 99 -8.70 -6.12 -2.01
N ALA A 100 -9.27 -5.52 -3.06
CA ALA A 100 -10.68 -5.17 -3.11
C ALA A 100 -11.51 -6.41 -3.48
N MET A 101 -11.96 -7.17 -2.50
CA MET A 101 -12.67 -8.44 -2.75
C MET A 101 -14.10 -8.21 -3.27
N GLY A 102 -14.44 -8.90 -4.36
CA GLY A 102 -15.82 -8.94 -4.89
C GLY A 102 -16.76 -9.84 -4.07
N ALA A 103 -18.01 -9.94 -4.53
CA ALA A 103 -19.00 -10.83 -3.93
C ALA A 103 -18.60 -12.31 -4.05
N TRP A 104 -19.02 -13.10 -3.04
CA TRP A 104 -18.94 -14.55 -3.08
C TRP A 104 -19.81 -15.10 -4.22
N LYS A 105 -19.27 -16.08 -4.94
CA LYS A 105 -19.97 -16.82 -5.99
C LYS A 105 -19.87 -18.30 -5.71
N THR A 106 -20.91 -19.06 -6.03
CA THR A 106 -20.89 -20.51 -5.90
C THR A 106 -19.84 -21.10 -6.83
N ALA A 107 -18.83 -21.75 -6.26
CA ALA A 107 -17.84 -22.54 -7.00
C ALA A 107 -18.32 -23.99 -7.16
N ARG A 108 -18.93 -24.53 -6.11
CA ARG A 108 -19.54 -25.86 -6.08
C ARG A 108 -20.77 -25.84 -5.17
N ALA A 109 -21.92 -26.25 -5.68
CA ALA A 109 -23.12 -26.36 -4.87
C ALA A 109 -22.95 -27.44 -3.79
N ALA A 110 -23.49 -27.20 -2.59
CA ALA A 110 -23.55 -28.22 -1.55
C ALA A 110 -24.58 -29.29 -1.90
N THR A 111 -24.29 -30.54 -1.57
CA THR A 111 -25.26 -31.65 -1.66
C THR A 111 -25.75 -32.03 -0.26
N CYS A 112 -26.58 -33.08 -0.15
CA CYS A 112 -27.08 -33.54 1.14
C CYS A 112 -25.96 -33.97 2.09
N THR A 113 -24.86 -34.51 1.57
CA THR A 113 -23.76 -35.08 2.37
C THR A 113 -22.39 -34.46 2.08
N VAL A 114 -22.24 -33.72 0.98
CA VAL A 114 -20.97 -33.13 0.58
C VAL A 114 -21.05 -31.60 0.71
N PRO A 115 -20.15 -30.97 1.50
CA PRO A 115 -20.03 -29.52 1.55
C PRO A 115 -19.80 -28.87 0.18
N GLY A 116 -20.47 -27.76 -0.05
CA GLY A 116 -20.24 -26.88 -1.18
C GLY A 116 -19.00 -26.00 -0.99
N ALA A 117 -18.76 -25.13 -1.95
CA ALA A 117 -17.72 -24.11 -1.88
C ALA A 117 -18.17 -22.84 -2.59
N GLU A 118 -17.76 -21.70 -2.03
CA GLU A 118 -17.88 -20.41 -2.67
C GLU A 118 -16.49 -19.82 -2.89
N VAL A 119 -16.34 -19.05 -3.96
CA VAL A 119 -15.12 -18.34 -4.33
C VAL A 119 -15.43 -16.86 -4.53
N ARG A 120 -14.53 -15.98 -4.11
CA ARG A 120 -14.53 -14.57 -4.50
C ARG A 120 -13.16 -14.16 -5.01
N ARG A 121 -13.12 -13.17 -5.90
CA ARG A 121 -11.91 -12.66 -6.54
C ARG A 121 -11.72 -11.18 -6.22
N CYS A 122 -10.48 -10.75 -6.14
CA CYS A 122 -10.13 -9.33 -6.17
C CYS A 122 -10.70 -8.65 -7.44
N ALA A 123 -11.31 -7.49 -7.29
CA ALA A 123 -11.92 -6.73 -8.39
C ALA A 123 -10.89 -5.90 -9.17
N HIS A 124 -9.68 -5.72 -8.65
CA HIS A 124 -8.62 -5.03 -9.37
C HIS A 124 -8.24 -5.77 -10.66
N ALA A 125 -8.24 -5.04 -11.77
CA ALA A 125 -7.85 -5.58 -13.08
C ALA A 125 -6.42 -6.14 -13.03
N GLY A 126 -6.21 -7.32 -13.60
CA GLY A 126 -4.91 -8.01 -13.59
C GLY A 126 -4.54 -8.71 -12.27
N CYS A 127 -5.33 -8.55 -11.20
CA CYS A 127 -5.12 -9.27 -9.95
C CYS A 127 -5.81 -10.65 -10.02
N SER A 128 -5.04 -11.73 -9.79
CA SER A 128 -5.54 -13.11 -9.78
C SER A 128 -5.90 -13.64 -8.39
N TYR A 129 -5.77 -12.81 -7.35
CA TYR A 129 -6.03 -13.23 -5.98
C TYR A 129 -7.50 -13.65 -5.77
N THR A 130 -7.68 -14.81 -5.13
CA THR A 130 -8.99 -15.38 -4.82
C THR A 130 -9.01 -15.94 -3.40
N GLU A 131 -10.18 -15.89 -2.79
CA GLU A 131 -10.47 -16.60 -1.54
C GLU A 131 -11.56 -17.63 -1.77
N THR A 132 -11.45 -18.76 -1.06
CA THR A 132 -12.42 -19.84 -1.11
C THR A 132 -12.88 -20.15 0.30
N ARG A 133 -14.19 -20.35 0.47
CA ARG A 133 -14.76 -20.83 1.74
C ARG A 133 -15.64 -22.05 1.51
N ALA A 134 -15.68 -22.92 2.51
CA ALA A 134 -16.61 -24.04 2.52
C ALA A 134 -18.03 -23.57 2.84
N VAL A 135 -19.01 -24.21 2.21
CA VAL A 135 -20.43 -24.10 2.57
C VAL A 135 -20.85 -25.45 3.10
N ALA A 136 -21.46 -25.50 4.28
CA ALA A 136 -21.89 -26.76 4.89
C ALA A 136 -22.78 -27.58 3.94
N ALA A 137 -22.75 -28.91 4.09
CA ALA A 137 -23.67 -29.78 3.38
C ALA A 137 -25.11 -29.37 3.70
N ALA A 138 -26.01 -29.48 2.70
CA ALA A 138 -27.39 -29.04 2.85
C ALA A 138 -28.20 -29.91 3.81
N GLY A 139 -27.69 -31.08 4.17
CA GLY A 139 -28.42 -32.08 4.93
C GLY A 139 -29.56 -32.72 4.13
N HIS A 140 -30.14 -33.78 4.70
CA HIS A 140 -31.30 -34.43 4.12
C HIS A 140 -32.58 -33.67 4.47
N ALA A 141 -33.44 -33.49 3.47
CA ALA A 141 -34.80 -32.98 3.64
C ALA A 141 -35.77 -34.16 3.63
N PHE A 142 -35.85 -34.88 4.74
CA PHE A 142 -36.77 -36.02 4.88
C PHE A 142 -38.22 -35.52 4.99
N GLY A 143 -39.10 -36.10 4.16
CA GLY A 143 -40.54 -35.88 4.28
C GLY A 143 -41.16 -36.65 5.45
N ALA A 144 -42.49 -36.70 5.49
CA ALA A 144 -43.21 -37.50 6.47
C ALA A 144 -42.93 -39.00 6.28
N TYR A 145 -42.88 -39.72 7.41
CA TYR A 145 -42.75 -41.18 7.40
C TYR A 145 -44.00 -41.84 6.81
N ARG A 146 -43.79 -42.96 6.13
CA ARG A 146 -44.84 -43.80 5.52
C ARG A 146 -44.68 -45.23 6.01
N SER A 147 -45.78 -45.85 6.43
CA SER A 147 -45.78 -47.24 6.89
C SER A 147 -45.27 -48.18 5.79
N ASN A 148 -44.44 -49.15 6.17
CA ASN A 148 -43.94 -50.18 5.26
C ASN A 148 -44.89 -51.38 5.14
N GLY A 149 -46.01 -51.40 5.88
CA GLY A 149 -47.01 -52.48 5.79
C GLY A 149 -46.56 -53.82 6.39
N ASP A 150 -45.56 -53.81 7.26
CA ASP A 150 -44.88 -54.99 7.81
C ASP A 150 -45.25 -55.30 9.28
N ALA A 151 -46.23 -54.57 9.86
CA ALA A 151 -46.72 -54.80 11.21
C ALA A 151 -47.34 -56.20 11.36
N LYS A 152 -47.15 -56.81 12.54
CA LYS A 152 -47.70 -58.13 12.87
C LYS A 152 -48.47 -58.08 14.19
N VAL A 153 -49.15 -59.17 14.52
CA VAL A 153 -49.82 -59.31 15.82
C VAL A 153 -48.77 -59.19 16.93
N GLY A 154 -48.96 -58.22 17.84
CA GLY A 154 -48.06 -57.97 18.96
C GLY A 154 -46.68 -57.39 18.60
N VAL A 155 -46.40 -57.13 17.31
CA VAL A 155 -45.11 -56.59 16.86
C VAL A 155 -45.34 -55.36 15.98
N ASN A 156 -44.80 -54.22 16.40
CA ASN A 156 -44.83 -52.98 15.63
C ASN A 156 -44.10 -53.18 14.29
N GLY A 157 -44.68 -52.64 13.22
CA GLY A 157 -44.02 -52.52 11.94
C GLY A 157 -43.02 -51.37 11.91
N THR A 158 -42.54 -51.05 10.72
CA THR A 158 -41.61 -49.97 10.44
C THR A 158 -42.25 -48.92 9.53
N GLU A 159 -41.69 -47.72 9.57
CA GLU A 159 -42.04 -46.64 8.64
C GLU A 159 -40.78 -45.98 8.09
N THR A 160 -40.85 -45.54 6.84
CA THR A 160 -39.72 -44.99 6.10
C THR A 160 -39.99 -43.55 5.66
N ALA A 161 -39.03 -42.66 5.87
CA ALA A 161 -39.01 -41.32 5.28
C ALA A 161 -37.93 -41.26 4.18
N THR A 162 -38.25 -40.59 3.08
CA THR A 162 -37.35 -40.40 1.94
C THR A 162 -36.99 -38.93 1.80
N CYS A 163 -35.70 -38.65 1.59
CA CYS A 163 -35.21 -37.31 1.31
C CYS A 163 -35.67 -36.88 -0.09
N SER A 164 -36.38 -35.76 -0.17
CA SER A 164 -36.89 -35.23 -1.45
C SER A 164 -35.79 -34.78 -2.42
N LYS A 165 -34.59 -34.50 -1.92
CA LYS A 165 -33.47 -33.99 -2.72
C LYS A 165 -32.57 -35.07 -3.32
N CYS A 166 -32.39 -36.21 -2.63
CA CYS A 166 -31.42 -37.23 -3.03
C CYS A 166 -31.93 -38.68 -2.93
N GLY A 167 -33.17 -38.91 -2.49
CA GLY A 167 -33.73 -40.25 -2.37
C GLY A 167 -33.18 -41.09 -1.22
N ALA A 168 -32.25 -40.57 -0.41
CA ALA A 168 -31.80 -41.24 0.81
C ALA A 168 -32.98 -41.58 1.71
N ARG A 169 -32.94 -42.72 2.38
CA ARG A 169 -34.03 -43.21 3.23
C ARG A 169 -33.57 -43.39 4.65
N THR A 170 -34.46 -43.12 5.59
CA THR A 170 -34.31 -43.48 6.99
C THR A 170 -35.56 -44.22 7.43
N THR A 171 -35.38 -45.32 8.15
CA THR A 171 -36.45 -46.21 8.59
C THR A 171 -36.39 -46.33 10.10
N ARG A 172 -37.56 -46.28 10.74
CA ARG A 172 -37.70 -46.45 12.19
C ARG A 172 -38.88 -47.34 12.52
N THR A 173 -38.96 -47.78 13.76
CA THR A 173 -40.14 -48.47 14.28
C THR A 173 -41.34 -47.53 14.29
N ALA A 174 -42.46 -47.98 13.70
CA ALA A 174 -43.74 -47.29 13.77
C ALA A 174 -44.44 -47.70 15.08
N ALA A 175 -44.11 -47.02 16.17
CA ALA A 175 -44.66 -47.36 17.50
C ALA A 175 -46.19 -47.31 17.50
N GLY A 176 -46.83 -48.36 18.02
CA GLY A 176 -48.29 -48.48 18.08
C GLY A 176 -48.94 -49.04 16.80
N SER A 177 -48.15 -49.46 15.81
CA SER A 177 -48.68 -50.07 14.58
C SER A 177 -48.98 -51.57 14.69
N ALA A 178 -48.64 -52.22 15.82
CA ALA A 178 -48.90 -53.64 16.04
C ALA A 178 -50.37 -53.99 15.83
N LEU A 179 -50.63 -55.07 15.09
CA LEU A 179 -51.98 -55.51 14.80
C LEU A 179 -52.60 -56.15 16.06
N ALA A 180 -53.89 -55.89 16.28
CA ALA A 180 -54.63 -56.57 17.33
C ALA A 180 -54.86 -58.05 16.94
N PRO A 181 -54.89 -58.98 17.91
CA PRO A 181 -55.32 -60.35 17.65
C PRO A 181 -56.77 -60.37 17.11
N ALA A 182 -57.06 -61.31 16.20
CA ALA A 182 -58.40 -61.47 15.65
C ALA A 182 -59.39 -61.78 16.78
N ARG A 183 -60.52 -61.05 16.83
CA ARG A 183 -61.60 -61.36 17.77
C ARG A 183 -62.31 -62.60 17.23
N GLY A 184 -62.18 -63.72 17.95
CA GLY A 184 -62.91 -64.96 17.69
C GLY A 184 -64.36 -64.89 18.13
#